data_AF-A0A847G2E1-F1
#
_entry.id   AF-A0A847G2E1-F1
#
_cell.length_a   1.000
_cell.length_b   1.000
_cell.length_c   1.000
_cell.angle_alpha   90.00
_cell.angle_beta   90.00
_cell.angle_gamma   90.00
#
_symmetry.space_group_name_H-M   'P 1'
#
loop_
_entity.id
_entity.type
_entity.pdbx_description
1 polymer ?
#
loop_
_entity_poly.entity_id
_entity_poly.type
_entity_poly.pdbx_seq_one_letter_code
_entity_poly.pdbx_strand_id
1 'polypeptide(L)'
;IGGYSWARPLGWGLFGLLTGTAAAFKSGAQIWKGAVGGLGGGIVGGLLLEFARANLSDPLLGKAAGLILMGAAVGGCIALIVYTLSKAWFEVRNGKLKGTEFILDKFLKSNGPSAIIGSSSLKADIAIPDPDISPQHAMLQGGGEYLNLKDMSMSGTYVNNRRVEQTRLSNQQVVRMGNTELVYHEKR
;
A
#
# COMPACT_ATOMS: atom_id res chain seq x y z
N ILE A 1 -24.92 28.49 -7.99
CA ILE A 1 -25.27 27.05 -7.89
C ILE A 1 -25.65 26.76 -6.44
N GLY A 2 -26.94 26.94 -6.14
CA GLY A 2 -27.55 26.77 -4.82
C GLY A 2 -28.03 25.35 -4.65
N GLY A 3 -27.24 24.54 -3.95
CA GLY A 3 -27.66 23.28 -3.36
C GLY A 3 -27.38 23.37 -1.87
N TYR A 4 -28.29 22.82 -1.06
CA TYR A 4 -28.20 22.75 0.40
C TYR A 4 -26.76 22.54 0.89
N SER A 5 -26.33 23.30 1.89
CA SER A 5 -24.93 23.34 2.38
C SER A 5 -24.34 21.96 2.69
N TRP A 6 -25.21 20.97 2.99
CA TRP A 6 -24.85 19.58 3.28
C TRP A 6 -24.68 18.69 2.04
N ALA A 7 -25.21 19.08 0.88
CA ALA A 7 -25.05 18.34 -0.37
C ALA A 7 -23.64 18.48 -0.97
N ARG A 8 -22.93 19.57 -0.65
CA ARG A 8 -21.58 19.83 -1.19
C ARG A 8 -20.51 18.90 -0.61
N PRO A 9 -20.42 18.69 0.73
CA PRO A 9 -19.49 17.71 1.29
C PRO A 9 -19.76 16.28 0.80
N LEU A 10 -21.04 15.91 0.58
CA LEU A 10 -21.40 14.60 0.05
C LEU A 10 -20.93 14.42 -1.41
N GLY A 11 -21.05 15.44 -2.25
CA GLY A 11 -20.52 15.43 -3.62
C GLY A 11 -19.00 15.25 -3.66
N TRP A 12 -18.29 15.89 -2.73
CA TRP A 12 -16.85 15.73 -2.59
C TRP A 12 -16.44 14.37 -2.00
N GLY A 13 -17.27 13.80 -1.12
CA GLY A 13 -17.11 12.41 -0.66
C GLY A 13 -17.21 11.42 -1.81
N LEU A 14 -18.18 11.58 -2.71
CA LEU A 14 -18.31 10.72 -3.90
C LEU A 14 -17.11 10.88 -4.85
N PHE A 15 -16.65 12.12 -5.06
CA PHE A 15 -15.46 12.39 -5.86
C PHE A 15 -14.19 11.77 -5.23
N GLY A 16 -14.04 11.90 -3.91
CA GLY A 16 -13.00 11.26 -3.13
C GLY A 16 -13.02 9.74 -3.26
N LEU A 17 -14.19 9.11 -3.19
CA LEU A 17 -14.34 7.67 -3.41
C LEU A 17 -13.86 7.23 -4.81
N LEU A 18 -14.24 7.96 -5.85
CA LEU A 18 -13.83 7.65 -7.23
C LEU A 18 -12.33 7.82 -7.43
N THR A 19 -11.76 8.91 -6.92
CA THR A 19 -10.30 9.14 -7.00
C THR A 19 -9.51 8.14 -6.17
N GLY A 20 -10.00 7.77 -4.98
CA GLY A 20 -9.39 6.76 -4.12
C GLY A 20 -9.43 5.34 -4.70
N THR A 21 -10.52 4.96 -5.37
CA THR A 21 -10.61 3.68 -6.10
C THR A 21 -9.68 3.68 -7.31
N ALA A 22 -9.63 4.77 -8.08
CA ALA A 22 -8.74 4.91 -9.23
C ALA A 22 -7.25 4.80 -8.84
N ALA A 23 -6.83 5.46 -7.75
CA ALA A 23 -5.46 5.39 -7.26
C ALA A 23 -5.04 3.96 -6.85
N ALA A 24 -5.99 3.14 -6.40
CA ALA A 24 -5.75 1.79 -5.93
C ALA A 24 -5.94 0.69 -7.00
N PHE A 25 -6.27 1.05 -8.24
CA PHE A 25 -6.62 0.13 -9.31
C PHE A 25 -5.50 -0.88 -9.65
N LYS A 26 -4.22 -0.47 -9.56
CA LYS A 26 -3.07 -1.36 -9.83
C LYS A 26 -2.91 -2.52 -8.85
N SER A 27 -3.62 -2.52 -7.71
CA SER A 27 -3.33 -3.43 -6.60
C SER A 27 -4.57 -4.13 -6.03
N GLY A 28 -5.65 -4.25 -6.81
CA GLY A 28 -6.80 -5.15 -6.61
C GLY A 28 -7.40 -5.20 -5.19
N ALA A 29 -6.77 -5.94 -4.29
CA ALA A 29 -7.14 -6.00 -2.87
C ALA A 29 -7.02 -4.67 -2.10
N GLN A 30 -6.24 -3.70 -2.59
CA GLN A 30 -6.14 -2.37 -1.97
C GLN A 30 -7.23 -1.39 -2.42
N ILE A 31 -8.07 -1.74 -3.41
CA ILE A 31 -9.13 -0.86 -3.95
C ILE A 31 -10.11 -0.42 -2.86
N TRP A 32 -10.52 -1.35 -1.98
CA TRP A 32 -11.43 -1.03 -0.88
C TRP A 32 -10.81 -0.04 0.13
N LYS A 33 -9.52 -0.19 0.45
CA LYS A 33 -8.81 0.75 1.34
C LYS A 33 -8.72 2.14 0.71
N GLY A 34 -8.42 2.20 -0.59
CA GLY A 34 -8.45 3.43 -1.37
C GLY A 34 -9.83 4.07 -1.41
N ALA A 35 -10.90 3.29 -1.58
CA ALA A 35 -12.28 3.78 -1.58
C ALA A 35 -12.69 4.41 -0.26
N VAL A 36 -12.41 3.74 0.86
CA VAL A 36 -12.74 4.23 2.21
C VAL A 36 -11.93 5.49 2.54
N GLY A 37 -10.63 5.50 2.22
CA GLY A 37 -9.78 6.67 2.44
C GLY A 37 -10.13 7.85 1.54
N GLY A 38 -10.49 7.57 0.30
CA GLY A 38 -10.98 8.55 -0.64
C GLY A 38 -12.29 9.19 -0.19
N LEU A 39 -13.28 8.38 0.22
CA LEU A 39 -14.57 8.89 0.70
C LEU A 39 -14.40 9.75 1.96
N GLY A 40 -13.68 9.23 2.96
CA GLY A 40 -13.43 9.97 4.21
C GLY A 40 -12.69 11.27 3.98
N GLY A 41 -11.60 11.23 3.20
CA GLY A 41 -10.82 12.40 2.85
C GLY A 41 -11.57 13.41 1.98
N GLY A 42 -12.46 12.94 1.10
CA GLY A 42 -13.31 13.81 0.26
C GLY A 42 -14.36 14.57 1.07
N ILE A 43 -14.97 13.95 2.08
CA ILE A 43 -15.90 14.63 2.99
C ILE A 43 -15.16 15.66 3.84
N VAL A 44 -14.04 15.26 4.46
CA VAL A 44 -13.23 16.14 5.32
C VAL A 44 -12.66 17.31 4.52
N GLY A 45 -12.10 17.03 3.34
CA GLY A 45 -11.59 18.06 2.44
C GLY A 45 -12.70 18.98 1.92
N GLY A 46 -13.90 18.45 1.66
CA GLY A 46 -15.06 19.25 1.26
C GLY A 46 -15.52 20.23 2.34
N LEU A 47 -15.46 19.83 3.61
CA LEU A 47 -15.73 20.71 4.76
C LEU A 47 -14.63 21.78 4.91
N LEU A 48 -13.36 21.40 4.77
CA LEU A 48 -12.23 22.35 4.80
C LEU A 48 -12.31 23.37 3.66
N LEU A 49 -12.80 22.96 2.49
CA LEU A 49 -12.98 23.84 1.34
C LEU A 49 -14.10 24.88 1.55
N GLU A 50 -15.24 24.47 2.12
CA GLU A 50 -16.30 25.42 2.48
C GLU A 50 -15.84 26.36 3.62
N PHE A 51 -15.04 25.86 4.57
CA PHE A 51 -14.43 26.69 5.61
C PHE A 51 -13.43 27.72 5.05
N ALA A 52 -12.55 27.32 4.14
CA ALA A 52 -11.60 28.22 3.49
C ALA A 52 -12.33 29.30 2.68
N ARG A 53 -13.39 28.93 1.94
CA ARG A 53 -14.24 29.89 1.21
C ARG A 53 -14.93 30.91 2.10
N ALA A 54 -15.31 30.52 3.32
CA ALA A 54 -15.95 31.43 4.27
C ALA A 54 -14.96 32.46 4.86
N ASN A 55 -13.67 32.14 4.91
CA ASN A 55 -12.65 32.96 5.58
C ASN A 55 -11.73 33.75 4.62
N LEU A 56 -11.75 33.49 3.31
CA LEU A 56 -10.90 34.14 2.32
C LEU A 56 -11.71 35.15 1.47
N SER A 57 -11.25 36.40 1.45
CA SER A 57 -11.89 37.52 0.74
C SER A 57 -11.74 37.44 -0.78
N ASP A 58 -10.64 36.87 -1.28
CA ASP A 58 -10.36 36.73 -2.72
C ASP A 58 -10.93 35.41 -3.29
N PRO A 59 -11.89 35.47 -4.23
CA PRO A 59 -12.57 34.28 -4.76
C PRO A 59 -11.65 33.30 -5.49
N LEU A 60 -10.58 33.81 -6.11
CA LEU A 60 -9.62 32.99 -6.87
C LEU A 60 -8.68 32.25 -5.91
N LEU A 61 -8.20 32.94 -4.89
CA LEU A 61 -7.29 32.42 -3.86
C LEU A 61 -8.00 31.40 -2.96
N GLY A 62 -9.26 31.66 -2.60
CA GLY A 62 -10.10 30.69 -1.88
C GLY A 62 -10.36 29.39 -2.65
N LYS A 63 -10.49 29.46 -3.99
CA LYS A 63 -10.62 28.26 -4.84
C LYS A 63 -9.32 27.48 -4.90
N ALA A 64 -8.18 28.15 -5.11
CA ALA A 64 -6.87 27.51 -5.19
C ALA A 64 -6.48 26.86 -3.86
N ALA A 65 -6.58 27.60 -2.75
CA ALA A 65 -6.28 27.10 -1.41
C ALA A 65 -7.19 25.93 -1.02
N GLY A 66 -8.49 26.02 -1.35
CA GLY A 66 -9.44 24.93 -1.11
C GLY A 66 -9.07 23.65 -1.87
N LEU A 67 -8.70 23.74 -3.15
CA LEU A 67 -8.33 22.55 -3.94
C LEU A 67 -7.03 21.90 -3.44
N ILE A 68 -6.06 22.69 -2.98
CA ILE A 68 -4.81 22.17 -2.41
C ILE A 68 -5.09 21.46 -1.08
N LEU A 69 -5.83 22.10 -0.17
CA LEU A 69 -6.22 21.52 1.12
C LEU A 69 -7.03 20.23 0.92
N MET A 70 -7.91 20.22 -0.08
CA MET A 70 -8.68 19.04 -0.47
C MET A 70 -7.76 17.89 -0.88
N GLY A 71 -6.83 18.13 -1.82
CA GLY A 71 -5.90 17.11 -2.29
C GLY A 71 -5.06 16.54 -1.15
N ALA A 72 -4.58 17.41 -0.24
CA ALA A 72 -3.83 17.01 0.94
C ALA A 72 -4.67 16.16 1.91
N ALA A 73 -5.93 16.53 2.16
CA ALA A 73 -6.84 15.78 3.02
C ALA A 73 -7.15 14.39 2.45
N VAL A 74 -7.46 14.31 1.15
CA VAL A 74 -7.73 13.04 0.46
C VAL A 74 -6.49 12.14 0.48
N GLY A 75 -5.33 12.66 0.08
CA GLY A 75 -4.08 11.91 0.09
C GLY A 75 -3.68 11.45 1.49
N GLY A 76 -3.79 12.33 2.49
CA GLY A 76 -3.50 12.02 3.89
C GLY A 76 -4.43 10.94 4.47
N CYS A 77 -5.74 11.00 4.18
CA CYS A 77 -6.68 9.98 4.61
C CYS A 77 -6.40 8.63 3.95
N ILE A 78 -6.10 8.60 2.65
CA ILE A 78 -5.71 7.37 1.95
C ILE A 78 -4.44 6.78 2.58
N ALA A 79 -3.41 7.59 2.79
CA ALA A 79 -2.16 7.16 3.42
C ALA A 79 -2.39 6.60 4.83
N LEU A 80 -3.18 7.30 5.65
CA LEU A 80 -3.51 6.88 7.01
C LEU A 80 -4.28 5.56 7.02
N ILE A 81 -5.24 5.38 6.12
CA ILE A 81 -6.04 4.15 6.04
C ILE A 81 -5.22 2.98 5.52
N VAL A 82 -4.36 3.20 4.53
CA VAL A 82 -3.43 2.17 4.07
C VAL A 82 -2.48 1.78 5.20
N TYR A 83 -1.92 2.75 5.92
CA TYR A 83 -1.02 2.48 7.05
C TYR A 83 -1.70 1.73 8.20
N THR A 84 -2.88 2.19 8.64
CA THR A 84 -3.58 1.61 9.80
C THR A 84 -4.13 0.23 9.52
N LEU A 85 -4.66 -0.02 8.30
CA LEU A 85 -5.26 -1.30 7.93
C LEU A 85 -4.24 -2.31 7.38
N SER A 86 -2.99 -1.93 7.16
CA SER A 86 -1.98 -2.87 6.66
C SER A 86 -1.70 -3.95 7.71
N LYS A 87 -1.94 -5.20 7.33
CA LYS A 87 -1.79 -6.37 8.22
C LYS A 87 -0.39 -6.95 8.12
N ALA A 88 0.23 -6.96 6.94
CA ALA A 88 1.57 -7.49 6.79
C ALA A 88 2.41 -6.72 5.76
N TRP A 89 3.69 -6.58 6.06
CA TRP A 89 4.65 -5.96 5.17
C TRP A 89 6.05 -6.57 5.31
N PHE A 90 6.85 -6.44 4.25
CA PHE A 90 8.29 -6.68 4.31
C PHE A 90 9.03 -5.36 4.44
N GLU A 91 9.90 -5.24 5.44
CA GLU A 91 10.86 -4.13 5.55
C GLU A 91 12.21 -4.58 4.97
N VAL A 92 12.78 -3.81 4.04
CA VAL A 92 14.16 -4.07 3.55
C VAL A 92 15.18 -3.55 4.56
N ARG A 93 15.89 -4.45 5.25
CA ARG A 93 16.94 -4.10 6.22
C ARG A 93 18.25 -3.68 5.58
N ASN A 94 18.61 -4.32 4.45
CA ASN A 94 19.88 -4.12 3.79
C ASN A 94 19.74 -4.18 2.26
N GLY A 95 20.70 -3.60 1.53
CA GLY A 95 20.69 -3.53 0.07
C GLY A 95 20.25 -2.15 -0.48
N LYS A 96 20.09 -2.07 -1.81
CA LYS A 96 19.81 -0.80 -2.51
C LYS A 96 18.48 -0.16 -2.12
N LEU A 97 17.52 -0.96 -1.67
CA LEU A 97 16.18 -0.52 -1.29
C LEU A 97 15.98 -0.43 0.24
N LYS A 98 17.06 -0.29 1.02
CA LYS A 98 16.99 -0.20 2.49
C LYS A 98 15.94 0.81 2.96
N GLY A 99 15.10 0.39 3.91
CA GLY A 99 14.00 1.18 4.47
C GLY A 99 12.73 1.16 3.63
N THR A 100 12.72 0.49 2.47
CA THR A 100 11.51 0.32 1.68
C THR A 100 10.61 -0.74 2.31
N GLU A 101 9.31 -0.43 2.41
CA GLU A 101 8.29 -1.36 2.89
C GLU A 101 7.43 -1.88 1.74
N PHE A 102 7.27 -3.20 1.64
CA PHE A 102 6.40 -3.84 0.66
C PHE A 102 5.18 -4.42 1.35
N ILE A 103 4.00 -3.87 1.05
CA ILE A 103 2.73 -4.31 1.64
C ILE A 103 2.29 -5.63 1.01
N LEU A 104 1.98 -6.62 1.86
CA LEU A 104 1.70 -8.00 1.46
C LEU A 104 0.23 -8.39 1.57
N ASP A 105 -0.62 -7.49 2.09
CA ASP A 105 -2.05 -7.73 2.32
C ASP A 105 -2.81 -8.33 1.14
N LYS A 106 -2.43 -7.96 -0.09
CA LYS A 106 -3.08 -8.47 -1.30
C LYS A 106 -2.82 -9.96 -1.54
N PHE A 107 -1.73 -10.49 -0.98
CA PHE A 107 -1.27 -11.87 -1.12
C PHE A 107 -1.62 -12.74 0.09
N LEU A 108 -2.14 -12.16 1.18
CA LEU A 108 -2.48 -12.92 2.40
C LEU A 108 -3.69 -13.85 2.22
N LYS A 109 -4.64 -13.48 1.37
CA LYS A 109 -5.89 -14.24 1.16
C LYS A 109 -5.58 -15.63 0.59
N SER A 110 -6.25 -16.66 1.10
CA SER A 110 -6.05 -18.05 0.64
C SER A 110 -6.39 -18.27 -0.84
N ASN A 111 -7.35 -17.52 -1.38
CA ASN A 111 -7.69 -17.51 -2.81
C ASN A 111 -7.14 -16.26 -3.52
N GLY A 112 -6.09 -15.67 -2.95
CA GLY A 112 -5.40 -14.51 -3.52
C GLY A 112 -4.35 -14.95 -4.56
N PRO A 113 -3.84 -13.99 -5.36
CA PRO A 113 -2.69 -14.25 -6.21
C PRO A 113 -1.47 -14.64 -5.35
N SER A 114 -0.57 -15.45 -5.90
CA SER A 114 0.77 -15.61 -5.33
C SER A 114 1.62 -14.39 -5.68
N ALA A 115 2.52 -14.00 -4.77
CA ALA A 115 3.51 -12.97 -5.05
C ALA A 115 4.81 -13.62 -5.50
N ILE A 116 5.43 -13.11 -6.56
CA ILE A 116 6.79 -13.49 -6.91
C ILE A 116 7.74 -12.39 -6.44
N ILE A 117 8.76 -12.78 -5.67
CA ILE A 117 9.89 -11.93 -5.29
C ILE A 117 11.06 -12.27 -6.20
N GLY A 118 11.71 -11.27 -6.76
CA GLY A 118 12.88 -11.48 -7.62
C GLY A 118 13.51 -10.18 -8.08
N SER A 119 14.55 -10.27 -8.89
CA SER A 119 15.28 -9.08 -9.38
C SER A 119 14.65 -8.39 -10.59
N SER A 120 13.78 -9.09 -11.34
CA SER A 120 13.18 -8.56 -12.56
C SER A 120 11.79 -7.98 -12.31
N SER A 121 11.62 -6.67 -12.50
CA SER A 121 10.33 -5.99 -12.43
C SER A 121 9.30 -6.43 -13.46
N LEU A 122 9.72 -7.15 -14.50
CA LEU A 122 8.83 -7.74 -15.52
C LEU A 122 8.26 -9.10 -15.10
N LYS A 123 8.93 -9.82 -14.21
CA LYS A 123 8.60 -11.20 -13.83
C LYS A 123 8.26 -11.39 -12.35
N ALA A 124 8.54 -10.39 -11.52
CA ALA A 124 8.31 -10.39 -10.08
C ALA A 124 7.35 -9.26 -9.68
N ASP A 125 6.42 -9.56 -8.78
CA ASP A 125 5.54 -8.56 -8.16
C ASP A 125 6.31 -7.66 -7.18
N ILE A 126 7.31 -8.25 -6.51
CA ILE A 126 8.20 -7.56 -5.58
C ILE A 126 9.60 -7.59 -6.19
N ALA A 127 9.94 -6.50 -6.86
CA ALA A 127 11.21 -6.35 -7.56
C ALA A 127 12.29 -5.80 -6.62
N ILE A 128 13.31 -6.60 -6.36
CA ILE A 128 14.47 -6.24 -5.53
C ILE A 128 15.70 -6.25 -6.44
N PRO A 129 16.22 -5.08 -6.85
CA PRO A 129 17.31 -4.98 -7.81
C PRO A 129 18.65 -5.36 -7.15
N ASP A 130 18.89 -6.67 -7.05
CA ASP A 130 20.10 -7.28 -6.51
C ASP A 130 20.61 -8.34 -7.51
N PRO A 131 21.88 -8.30 -7.93
CA PRO A 131 22.45 -9.26 -8.88
C PRO A 131 22.46 -10.71 -8.37
N ASP A 132 22.50 -10.93 -7.05
CA ASP A 132 22.53 -12.27 -6.46
C ASP A 132 21.12 -12.88 -6.28
N ILE A 133 20.08 -12.11 -6.61
CA ILE A 133 18.69 -12.53 -6.60
C ILE A 133 18.27 -12.94 -8.02
N SER A 134 17.82 -14.18 -8.18
CA SER A 134 17.22 -14.67 -9.42
C SER A 134 16.02 -13.82 -9.89
N PRO A 135 15.75 -13.73 -11.21
CA PRO A 135 14.60 -12.97 -11.73
C PRO A 135 13.25 -13.38 -11.12
N GLN A 136 13.12 -14.66 -10.75
CA GLN A 136 12.09 -15.20 -9.89
C GLN A 136 12.81 -16.01 -8.83
N HIS A 137 12.86 -15.52 -7.59
CA HIS A 137 13.69 -16.08 -6.52
C HIS A 137 12.84 -16.82 -5.49
N ALA A 138 11.78 -16.20 -5.02
CA ALA A 138 10.87 -16.80 -4.05
C ALA A 138 9.42 -16.51 -4.43
N MET A 139 8.53 -17.42 -4.06
CA MET A 139 7.09 -17.28 -4.21
C MET A 139 6.44 -17.19 -2.83
N LEU A 140 5.60 -16.18 -2.63
CA LEU A 140 4.73 -16.07 -1.48
C LEU A 140 3.33 -16.55 -1.84
N GLN A 141 2.74 -17.36 -0.96
CA GLN A 141 1.37 -17.81 -1.09
C GLN A 141 0.62 -17.60 0.22
N GLY A 142 -0.54 -16.95 0.15
CA GLY A 142 -1.42 -16.76 1.30
C GLY A 142 -2.14 -18.03 1.70
N GLY A 143 -2.17 -18.31 3.00
CA GLY A 143 -3.01 -19.32 3.63
C GLY A 143 -4.23 -18.73 4.34
N GLY A 144 -4.56 -17.45 4.09
CA GLY A 144 -5.63 -16.71 4.76
C GLY A 144 -5.12 -15.87 5.94
N GLU A 145 -4.50 -16.53 6.92
CA GLU A 145 -3.99 -15.92 8.16
C GLU A 145 -2.45 -15.98 8.24
N TYR A 146 -1.78 -16.48 7.20
CA TYR A 146 -0.33 -16.59 7.15
C TYR A 146 0.17 -16.56 5.73
N LEU A 147 1.46 -16.25 5.57
CA LEU A 147 2.16 -16.36 4.30
C LEU A 147 3.10 -17.55 4.32
N ASN A 148 3.02 -18.38 3.30
CA ASN A 148 4.01 -19.40 2.99
C ASN A 148 5.01 -18.83 1.99
N LEU A 149 6.30 -18.90 2.32
CA LEU A 149 7.39 -18.62 1.42
C LEU A 149 7.89 -19.95 0.84
N LYS A 150 7.98 -20.02 -0.49
CA LYS A 150 8.56 -21.13 -1.23
C LYS A 150 9.76 -20.63 -2.04
N ASP A 151 10.89 -21.29 -1.89
CA ASP A 151 12.10 -21.02 -2.65
C ASP A 151 11.95 -21.53 -4.09
N MET A 152 12.35 -20.70 -5.04
CA MET A 152 12.43 -21.03 -6.47
C MET A 152 13.80 -20.69 -7.05
N SER A 153 14.73 -20.26 -6.20
CA SER A 153 16.02 -19.76 -6.61
C SER A 153 17.07 -20.87 -6.74
N MET A 154 18.12 -20.57 -7.49
CA MET A 154 19.30 -21.44 -7.56
C MET A 154 20.23 -21.25 -6.34
N SER A 155 20.29 -20.04 -5.79
CA SER A 155 21.17 -19.67 -4.67
C SER A 155 20.60 -20.04 -3.29
N GLY A 156 19.30 -20.31 -3.22
CA GLY A 156 18.56 -20.66 -2.01
C GLY A 156 18.03 -19.45 -1.25
N THR A 157 16.86 -19.62 -0.63
CA THR A 157 16.29 -18.64 0.31
C THR A 157 16.62 -19.02 1.76
N TYR A 158 16.97 -18.03 2.59
CA TYR A 158 17.29 -18.22 4.00
C TYR A 158 16.28 -17.52 4.89
N VAL A 159 15.78 -18.18 5.93
CA VAL A 159 14.92 -17.58 6.96
C VAL A 159 15.57 -17.78 8.31
N ASN A 160 15.82 -16.69 9.05
CA ASN A 160 16.58 -16.67 10.31
C ASN A 160 17.89 -17.49 10.21
N ASN A 161 18.68 -17.21 9.16
CA ASN A 161 19.95 -17.88 8.87
C ASN A 161 19.88 -19.38 8.54
N ARG A 162 18.67 -19.95 8.34
CA ARG A 162 18.50 -21.34 7.90
C ARG A 162 18.01 -21.39 6.46
N ARG A 163 18.62 -22.22 5.62
CA ARG A 163 18.14 -22.46 4.25
C ARG A 163 16.81 -23.19 4.31
N VAL A 164 15.81 -22.71 3.58
CA VAL A 164 14.45 -23.28 3.56
C VAL A 164 14.00 -23.45 2.11
N GLU A 165 13.31 -24.55 1.83
CA GLU A 165 12.64 -24.76 0.54
C GLU A 165 11.20 -24.26 0.57
N GLN A 166 10.51 -24.48 1.70
CA GLN A 166 9.20 -23.94 1.97
C GLN A 166 9.03 -23.73 3.47
N THR A 167 8.55 -22.56 3.88
CA THR A 167 8.27 -22.26 5.29
C THR A 167 7.10 -21.30 5.45
N ARG A 168 6.38 -21.45 6.55
CA ARG A 168 5.42 -20.43 7.00
C ARG A 168 6.19 -19.27 7.62
N LEU A 169 5.91 -18.06 7.18
CA LEU A 169 6.44 -16.83 7.76
C LEU A 169 5.71 -16.49 9.05
N SER A 170 6.47 -16.02 10.03
CA SER A 170 5.97 -15.51 11.31
C SER A 170 6.53 -14.11 11.56
N ASN A 171 5.80 -13.29 12.30
CA ASN A 171 6.22 -11.92 12.62
C ASN A 171 7.67 -11.85 13.11
N GLN A 172 8.41 -10.84 12.66
CA GLN A 172 9.83 -10.56 12.94
C GLN A 172 10.83 -11.57 12.37
N GLN A 173 10.43 -12.47 11.47
CA GLN A 173 11.38 -13.34 10.79
C GLN A 173 12.17 -12.59 9.71
N VAL A 174 13.47 -12.86 9.66
CA VAL A 174 14.38 -12.29 8.67
C VAL A 174 14.51 -13.25 7.49
N VAL A 175 14.08 -12.83 6.32
CA VAL A 175 14.23 -13.52 5.04
C VAL A 175 15.42 -12.91 4.30
N ARG A 176 16.46 -13.70 4.06
CA ARG A 176 17.65 -13.29 3.32
C ARG A 176 17.69 -13.97 1.96
N MET A 177 17.88 -13.16 0.92
CA MET A 177 17.97 -13.57 -0.48
C MET A 177 19.13 -12.82 -1.12
N GLY A 178 20.14 -13.53 -1.61
CA GLY A 178 21.38 -12.90 -2.07
C GLY A 178 22.02 -12.06 -0.96
N ASN A 179 22.30 -10.79 -1.25
CA ASN A 179 22.84 -9.81 -0.27
C ASN A 179 21.76 -8.98 0.43
N THR A 180 20.49 -9.19 0.10
CA THR A 180 19.37 -8.42 0.65
C THR A 180 18.72 -9.17 1.80
N GLU A 181 18.41 -8.42 2.86
CA GLU A 181 17.66 -8.91 4.02
C GLU A 181 16.31 -8.21 4.10
N LEU A 182 15.24 -8.99 4.23
CA LEU A 182 13.88 -8.54 4.43
C LEU A 182 13.39 -9.01 5.80
N VAL A 183 12.64 -8.17 6.51
CA VAL A 183 12.00 -8.56 7.77
C VAL A 183 10.50 -8.61 7.55
N TYR A 184 9.91 -9.75 7.86
CA TYR A 184 8.46 -9.91 7.82
C TYR A 184 7.84 -9.28 9.06
N HIS A 185 6.93 -8.34 8.86
CA HIS A 185 6.11 -7.77 9.91
C HIS A 185 4.66 -8.13 9.69
N GLU A 186 4.00 -8.53 10.78
CA GLU A 186 2.57 -8.86 10.79
C GLU A 186 1.92 -8.23 12.03
N LYS A 187 0.80 -7.54 11.79
CA LYS A 187 -0.07 -6.93 12.79
C LYS A 187 -1.27 -7.86 12.97
N ARG A 188 -1.30 -8.58 14.09
CA ARG A 188 -2.47 -9.37 14.50
C ARG A 188 -3.54 -8.47 15.09
#